data_AF-A0A349B2C1-F1
#
_entry.id   AF-A0A349B2C1-F1
#
_cell.length_a   1.000
_cell.length_b   1.000
_cell.length_c   1.000
_cell.angle_alpha   90.00
_cell.angle_beta   90.00
_cell.angle_gamma   90.00
#
_symmetry.space_group_name_H-M   'P 1'
#
loop_
_entity.id
_entity.type
_entity.pdbx_description
1 polymer ?
#
loop_
_entity_poly.entity_id
_entity_poly.type
_entity_poly.pdbx_seq_one_letter_code
_entity_poly.pdbx_strand_id
1 'polypeptide(L)'
;MRRLPIYGLDIETDTTVDGLDPNVSRIVAVALSTELGDELFDGPEDELLAELDLRLGELAPGVLATWNGSAFDLPFIADRAVRWRLRLG
;
A
#
# COMPACT_ATOMS: atom_id res chain seq x y z
N MET A 1 23.44 14.39 -12.45
CA MET A 1 22.32 13.43 -12.26
C MET A 1 21.54 13.85 -11.03
N ARG A 2 20.22 13.94 -11.11
CA ARG A 2 19.36 14.18 -9.94
C ARG A 2 19.09 12.82 -9.28
N ARG A 3 19.40 12.68 -7.99
CA ARG A 3 18.98 11.51 -7.20
C ARG A 3 17.60 11.81 -6.64
N LEU A 4 16.64 10.95 -6.94
CA LEU A 4 15.32 10.96 -6.31
C LEU A 4 15.28 9.81 -5.30
N PRO A 5 14.64 9.99 -4.13
CA PRO A 5 14.34 8.88 -3.24
C PRO A 5 13.52 7.81 -3.97
N ILE A 6 13.82 6.55 -3.68
CA ILE A 6 13.04 5.40 -4.14
C ILE A 6 12.46 4.75 -2.89
N TYR A 7 11.15 4.52 -2.90
CA TYR A 7 10.41 3.90 -1.81
C TYR A 7 9.88 2.55 -2.28
N GLY A 8 10.19 1.48 -1.55
CA GLY A 8 9.64 0.15 -1.84
C GLY A 8 8.25 0.01 -1.24
N LEU A 9 7.29 -0.55 -1.97
CA LEU A 9 5.95 -0.83 -1.45
C LEU A 9 5.46 -2.21 -1.90
N ASP A 10 4.85 -2.92 -0.96
CA ASP A 10 4.30 -4.27 -1.13
C ASP A 10 3.09 -4.45 -0.19
N ILE A 11 2.12 -5.26 -0.59
CA ILE A 11 0.94 -5.58 0.22
C ILE A 11 0.80 -7.08 0.43
N GLU A 12 0.22 -7.45 1.57
CA GLU A 12 -0.21 -8.82 1.85
C GLU A 12 -1.72 -8.87 1.97
N THR A 13 -2.33 -9.93 1.43
CA THR A 13 -3.78 -10.12 1.39
C THR A 13 -4.18 -11.39 2.12
N ASP A 14 -5.41 -11.42 2.63
CA ASP A 14 -5.96 -12.63 3.25
C ASP A 14 -6.19 -13.70 2.19
N THR A 15 -5.42 -14.79 2.25
CA THR A 15 -5.48 -15.90 1.28
C THR A 15 -6.44 -17.02 1.68
N THR A 16 -7.27 -16.83 2.71
CA THR A 16 -8.15 -17.90 3.23
C THR A 16 -9.21 -18.36 2.21
N VAL A 17 -9.68 -17.45 1.35
CA VAL A 17 -10.66 -17.75 0.28
C VAL A 17 -10.04 -17.56 -1.10
N ASP A 18 -9.74 -16.30 -1.46
CA ASP A 18 -9.03 -15.94 -2.70
C ASP A 18 -8.29 -14.62 -2.46
N GLY A 19 -6.98 -14.70 -2.22
CA GLY A 19 -6.14 -13.53 -1.98
C GLY A 19 -5.98 -12.60 -3.19
N LEU A 20 -6.39 -13.04 -4.38
CA LEU A 20 -6.26 -12.25 -5.61
C LEU A 20 -7.51 -11.43 -5.93
N ASP A 21 -8.64 -11.70 -5.29
CA ASP A 21 -9.90 -11.00 -5.54
C ASP A 21 -10.19 -9.97 -4.43
N PRO A 22 -10.08 -8.65 -4.71
CA PRO A 22 -10.38 -7.60 -3.74
C PRO A 22 -11.85 -7.59 -3.33
N ASN A 23 -12.72 -8.39 -3.97
CA ASN A 23 -14.10 -8.50 -3.55
C ASN A 23 -14.32 -9.36 -2.31
N VAL A 24 -13.44 -10.33 -2.09
CA VAL A 24 -13.58 -11.33 -1.02
C VAL A 24 -12.37 -11.38 -0.10
N SER A 25 -11.22 -10.83 -0.50
CA SER A 25 -10.04 -10.68 0.34
C SER A 25 -9.86 -9.23 0.81
N ARG A 26 -9.15 -9.07 1.93
CA ARG A 26 -8.74 -7.79 2.52
C ARG A 26 -7.22 -7.71 2.52
N ILE A 27 -6.69 -6.50 2.52
CA ILE A 27 -5.29 -6.24 2.86
C ILE A 27 -5.12 -6.51 4.36
N VAL A 28 -4.08 -7.26 4.70
CA VAL A 28 -3.74 -7.62 6.08
C VAL A 28 -2.47 -6.93 6.56
N ALA A 29 -1.59 -6.53 5.63
CA ALA A 29 -0.42 -5.73 5.92
C ALA A 29 0.04 -4.94 4.68
N VAL A 30 0.75 -3.85 4.91
CA VAL A 30 1.51 -3.10 3.90
C VAL A 30 2.93 -2.86 4.41
N ALA A 31 3.93 -3.13 3.57
CA ALA A 31 5.31 -2.82 3.86
C ALA A 31 5.76 -1.60 3.03
N LEU A 32 6.42 -0.64 3.68
CA LEU A 32 7.01 0.54 3.06
C LEU A 32 8.50 0.61 3.40
N SER A 33 9.36 0.49 2.40
CA SER A 33 10.81 0.66 2.57
C SER A 33 11.23 2.08 2.19
N THR A 34 11.93 2.75 3.10
CA THR A 34 12.41 4.14 2.93
C THR A 34 13.92 4.24 3.14
N GLU A 35 14.49 5.42 2.91
CA GLU A 35 15.91 5.69 3.24
C GLU A 35 16.21 5.57 4.74
N LEU A 36 15.19 5.70 5.60
CA LEU A 36 15.33 5.63 7.06
C LEU A 36 15.16 4.20 7.61
N GLY A 37 14.61 3.29 6.80
CA GLY A 37 14.32 1.91 7.18
C GLY A 37 12.98 1.42 6.65
N ASP A 38 12.63 0.20 7.07
CA ASP A 38 11.39 -0.47 6.70
C ASP A 38 10.30 -0.21 7.75
N GLU A 39 9.09 0.06 7.26
CA GLU A 39 7.90 0.33 8.04
C GLU A 39 6.82 -0.71 7.68
N LEU A 40 6.12 -1.24 8.69
CA LEU A 40 5.05 -2.22 8.53
C LEU A 40 3.75 -1.65 9.09
N PHE A 41 2.71 -1.63 8.28
CA PHE A 41 1.36 -1.24 8.66
C PHE A 41 0.50 -2.51 8.71
N ASP A 42 -0.15 -2.78 9.84
CA ASP A 42 -1.06 -3.92 10.03
C ASP A 42 -2.29 -3.51 10.86
N GLY A 43 -3.22 -4.45 11.07
CA GLY A 43 -4.44 -4.20 11.84
C GLY A 43 -5.71 -4.06 10.98
N PRO A 44 -6.71 -3.27 11.40
CA PRO A 44 -7.90 -2.97 10.61
C PRO A 44 -7.53 -2.34 9.25
N GLU A 45 -8.16 -2.81 8.17
CA GLU A 45 -7.79 -2.43 6.81
C GLU A 45 -8.04 -0.95 6.51
N ASP A 46 -9.10 -0.37 7.06
CA ASP A 46 -9.40 1.05 6.93
C ASP A 46 -8.35 1.92 7.63
N GLU A 47 -7.94 1.53 8.84
CA GLU A 47 -6.92 2.24 9.60
C GLU A 47 -5.56 2.15 8.92
N LEU A 48 -5.13 0.95 8.51
CA LEU A 48 -3.81 0.77 7.87
C LEU A 48 -3.71 1.52 6.53
N LEU A 49 -4.79 1.57 5.74
CA LEU A 49 -4.79 2.30 4.47
C LEU A 49 -4.78 3.82 4.68
N ALA A 50 -5.46 4.32 5.73
CA ALA A 50 -5.42 5.73 6.08
C ALA A 50 -4.04 6.16 6.61
N GLU A 51 -3.41 5.32 7.43
CA GLU A 51 -2.06 5.58 7.94
C GLU A 51 -1.01 5.55 6.83
N LEU A 52 -1.10 4.61 5.90
CA LEU A 52 -0.24 4.55 4.72
C LEU A 52 -0.35 5.83 3.87
N ASP A 53 -1.58 6.32 3.61
CA ASP A 53 -1.82 7.53 2.83
C ASP A 53 -1.19 8.76 3.49
N LEU A 54 -1.43 8.95 4.79
CA LEU A 54 -0.81 10.01 5.57
C LEU A 54 0.71 9.92 5.51
N ARG A 55 1.28 8.73 5.71
CA ARG A 55 2.72 8.51 5.71
C ARG A 55 3.34 8.84 4.35
N LEU A 56 2.71 8.41 3.25
CA LEU A 56 3.16 8.72 1.89
C LEU A 56 3.11 10.23 1.62
N GLY A 57 2.12 10.94 2.16
CA GLY A 57 2.00 12.41 2.07
C GLY A 57 3.09 13.18 2.83
N GLU A 58 3.70 12.57 3.85
CA GLU A 58 4.81 13.16 4.60
C GLU A 58 6.19 12.94 3.95
N LEU A 59 6.29 12.00 3.00
CA LEU A 59 7.54 11.72 2.31
C LEU A 59 7.91 12.86 1.34
N ALA A 60 9.22 13.06 1.17
CA ALA A 60 9.72 13.91 0.10
C ALA A 60 9.30 13.33 -1.26
N PRO A 61 9.01 14.16 -2.28
CA PRO A 61 8.66 13.66 -3.61
C PRO A 61 9.73 12.71 -4.17
N GLY A 62 9.30 11.50 -4.52
CA GLY A 62 10.18 10.40 -4.96
C GLY A 62 9.48 9.44 -5.92
N VAL A 63 10.02 8.22 -6.03
CA VAL A 63 9.48 7.16 -6.88
C VAL A 63 9.04 5.99 -6.00
N LEU A 64 7.79 5.56 -6.16
CA LEU A 64 7.30 4.33 -5.55
C LEU A 64 7.67 3.14 -6.46
N ALA A 65 8.48 2.23 -5.94
CA ALA A 65 8.89 0.99 -6.59
C ALA A 65 8.10 -0.19 -6.00
N THR A 66 7.53 -1.00 -6.89
CA THR A 66 6.74 -2.19 -6.53
C THR A 66 7.20 -3.36 -7.38
N TRP A 67 6.87 -4.58 -6.96
CA TRP A 67 6.97 -5.77 -7.80
C TRP A 67 5.58 -6.14 -8.28
N ASN A 68 5.33 -6.06 -9.60
CA ASN A 68 4.01 -6.31 -10.19
C ASN A 68 2.87 -5.36 -9.71
N GLY A 69 3.19 -4.26 -9.02
CA GLY A 69 2.18 -3.42 -8.38
C GLY A 69 1.20 -2.72 -9.31
N SER A 70 1.57 -2.49 -10.57
CA SER A 70 0.62 -1.96 -11.56
C SER A 70 -0.47 -2.96 -11.95
N ALA A 71 -0.21 -4.27 -11.83
CA ALA A 71 -1.13 -5.33 -12.18
C ALA A 71 -1.86 -5.92 -10.95
N PHE A 72 -1.33 -5.70 -9.75
CA PHE A 72 -1.90 -6.25 -8.52
C PHE A 72 -2.08 -5.21 -7.42
N ASP A 73 -0.98 -4.77 -6.78
CA ASP A 73 -1.00 -4.00 -5.54
C ASP A 73 -1.81 -2.71 -5.63
N LEU A 74 -1.53 -1.86 -6.63
CA LEU A 74 -2.15 -0.55 -6.76
C LEU A 74 -3.65 -0.64 -7.14
N PRO A 75 -4.06 -1.48 -8.13
CA PRO A 75 -5.48 -1.75 -8.34
C PRO A 75 -6.19 -2.32 -7.11
N PHE A 76 -5.56 -3.25 -6.39
CA PHE A 76 -6.15 -3.87 -5.20
C PHE A 76 -6.36 -2.82 -4.09
N ILE A 77 -5.35 -2.02 -3.78
CA ILE A 77 -5.44 -0.90 -2.84
C ILE A 77 -6.58 0.05 -3.24
N ALA A 78 -6.68 0.42 -4.52
CA ALA A 78 -7.72 1.33 -4.99
C ALA A 78 -9.13 0.77 -4.78
N ASP A 79 -9.36 -0.50 -5.11
CA ASP A 79 -10.65 -1.16 -4.89
C ASP A 79 -11.01 -1.25 -3.40
N ARG A 80 -10.03 -1.58 -2.55
CA ARG A 80 -10.24 -1.66 -1.10
C ARG A 80 -10.48 -0.29 -0.47
N ALA A 81 -9.77 0.75 -0.89
CA ALA A 81 -9.99 2.11 -0.43
C ALA A 81 -11.42 2.61 -0.72
N VAL A 82 -11.97 2.29 -1.91
CA VAL A 82 -13.35 2.61 -2.27
C VAL A 82 -14.35 1.95 -1.31
N ARG A 83 -14.11 0.71 -0.88
CA ARG A 83 -14.97 0.00 0.09
C ARG A 83 -15.03 0.72 1.44
N TRP A 84 -13.91 1.29 1.88
CA TRP A 84 -13.81 2.07 3.11
C TRP A 84 -14.16 3.56 2.94
N ARG A 85 -14.49 3.99 1.72
CA ARG A 85 -14.75 5.39 1.37
C ARG A 85 -13.55 6.31 1.66
N LEU A 86 -12.35 5.76 1.59
CA LEU A 86 -11.11 6.50 1.69
C LEU A 86 -10.80 7.15 0.36
N ARG A 87 -10.35 8.41 0.40
CA ARG A 87 -9.81 9.11 -0.76
C ARG A 87 -8.31 9.17 -0.58
N LEU A 88 -7.60 8.28 -1.25
CA LEU A 88 -6.14 8.27 -1.27
C LEU A 88 -5.61 9.38 -2.20
N GLY A 89 -4.53 10.05 -1.80
CA GLY A 89 -3.80 11.05 -2.60
C GLY A 89 -3.84 12.50 -2.11
#